data_AF-C6VS57-F1
#
_entry.id   AF-C6VS57-F1
#
_cell.length_a   1.000
_cell.length_b   1.000
_cell.length_c   1.000
_cell.angle_alpha   90.00
_cell.angle_beta   90.00
_cell.angle_gamma   90.00
#
_symmetry.space_group_name_H-M   'P 1'
#
loop_
_entity.id
_entity.type
_entity.pdbx_description
1 polymer ?
#
loop_
_entity_poly.entity_id
_entity_poly.type
_entity_poly.pdbx_seq_one_letter_code
_entity_poly.pdbx_strand_id
1 'polypeptide(L)'
;MAGLVLEMLVKAWLAMGIAWVLTTLFDPVTALGVGQGQIVAVFGFYLYCLIVLALPSAHKPFHVLSIPFLTQFLHLFQKYDFSAGANSLWRLFPFIVMDLYLLCMLARFKTGLSRPEQSLLASWVIVQFLFIIISPNLERVIMGAFVLFLVTLPAGFLYFSIFSRTLGFTGRLELYCCLLFVILALGTFGLVFFGARYKGAENLLVTRNISDTNVTMAYFILVWPFAVRYASRMKLPLLATSLLVMLFAGVVVLSFSRGAVLIVGPYVAGTLFIMGRFRHLLWFTTSGIALYLGSDHLTRLLDVDLAYSWQLRFADFPVTKPGMDGLHAISGRAEIRKLAYSLFLESPLYGHGIASFEVLGPGYREAHSMFFTMLAEQGLIGTLYLYAVLLALGRQLLQMARVGTEYWPFLMAFGAYLLFNHAVGTVFVIIPSKSLTVNCIAPLLLICLYYYSKSLCQKLGSDG
;
A
#
# COMPACT_ATOMS: atom_id res chain seq x y z
N MET A 1 -1.65 -6.92 21.42
CA MET A 1 -0.97 -5.80 20.75
C MET A 1 0.28 -5.34 21.49
N ALA A 2 0.21 -5.01 22.79
CA ALA A 2 1.36 -4.49 23.55
C ALA A 2 2.63 -5.36 23.45
N GLY A 3 2.52 -6.69 23.61
CA GLY A 3 3.67 -7.60 23.48
C GLY A 3 4.33 -7.56 22.10
N LEU A 4 3.55 -7.45 21.02
CA LEU A 4 4.06 -7.28 19.65
C LEU A 4 4.78 -5.94 19.47
N VAL A 5 4.22 -4.85 20.00
CA VAL A 5 4.85 -3.53 19.95
C VAL A 5 6.17 -3.53 20.71
N LEU A 6 6.21 -4.12 21.90
CA LEU A 6 7.44 -4.24 22.69
C LEU A 6 8.50 -5.06 21.94
N GLU A 7 8.13 -6.21 21.37
CA GLU A 7 9.05 -7.04 20.58
C GLU A 7 9.62 -6.25 19.38
N MET A 8 8.76 -5.54 18.67
CA MET A 8 9.15 -4.68 17.54
C MET A 8 10.13 -3.60 17.98
N LEU A 9 9.83 -2.88 19.07
CA LEU A 9 10.67 -1.81 19.58
C LEU A 9 12.03 -2.35 20.04
N VAL A 10 12.06 -3.45 20.80
CA VAL A 10 13.32 -4.06 21.25
C VAL A 10 14.21 -4.45 20.07
N LYS A 11 13.64 -5.08 19.04
CA LYS A 11 14.40 -5.46 17.83
C LYS A 11 14.85 -4.24 17.03
N ALA A 12 14.04 -3.18 16.96
CA ALA A 12 14.41 -1.91 16.33
C ALA A 12 15.55 -1.22 17.09
N TRP A 13 15.47 -1.13 18.41
CA TRP A 13 16.54 -0.56 19.24
C TRP A 13 17.84 -1.35 19.12
N LEU A 14 17.78 -2.69 19.11
CA LEU A 14 18.94 -3.53 18.87
C LEU A 14 19.57 -3.24 17.50
N ALA A 15 18.76 -3.17 16.45
CA ALA A 15 19.22 -2.90 15.10
C ALA A 15 19.88 -1.51 14.98
N MET A 16 19.25 -0.49 15.56
CA MET A 16 19.77 0.89 15.61
C MET A 16 21.05 0.99 16.45
N GLY A 17 21.15 0.27 17.56
CA GLY A 17 22.35 0.22 18.40
C GLY A 17 23.53 -0.43 17.68
N ILE A 18 23.30 -1.55 16.98
CA ILE A 18 24.32 -2.19 16.15
C ILE A 18 24.74 -1.26 15.01
N ALA A 19 23.78 -0.63 14.32
CA ALA A 19 24.08 0.33 13.26
C ALA A 19 24.92 1.50 13.79
N TRP A 20 24.57 2.05 14.95
CA TRP A 20 25.32 3.14 15.58
C TRP A 20 26.77 2.73 15.85
N VAL A 21 26.99 1.60 16.53
CA VAL A 21 28.33 1.07 16.82
C VAL A 21 29.13 0.85 15.53
N LEU A 22 28.54 0.24 14.52
CA LEU A 22 29.21 0.01 13.23
C LEU A 22 29.58 1.33 12.54
N THR A 23 28.69 2.33 12.54
CA THR A 23 29.01 3.64 11.96
C THR A 23 30.09 4.40 12.73
N THR A 24 30.25 4.15 14.03
CA THR A 24 31.34 4.74 14.82
C THR A 24 32.68 4.02 14.67
N LEU A 25 32.66 2.72 14.35
CA LEU A 25 33.87 1.91 14.19
C LEU A 25 34.43 1.92 12.77
N PHE A 26 33.59 2.22 11.77
CA PHE A 26 33.96 2.13 10.36
C PHE A 26 33.61 3.43 9.62
N ASP A 27 34.60 4.34 9.53
CA ASP A 27 34.50 5.60 8.78
C ASP A 27 33.97 5.45 7.34
N PRO A 28 34.30 4.39 6.57
CA PRO A 28 33.76 4.20 5.22
C PRO A 28 32.22 4.05 5.18
N VAL A 29 31.59 3.59 6.27
CA VAL A 29 30.12 3.48 6.36
C VAL A 29 29.48 4.87 6.45
N THR A 30 30.19 5.84 7.04
CA THR A 30 29.73 7.23 7.13
C THR A 30 29.74 7.95 5.78
N ALA A 31 30.59 7.50 4.84
CA ALA A 31 30.65 8.03 3.48
C ALA A 31 29.40 7.70 2.64
N LEU A 32 28.54 6.78 3.10
CA LEU A 32 27.36 6.39 2.36
C LEU A 32 26.25 7.45 2.43
N GLY A 33 26.10 8.21 3.50
CA GLY A 33 24.96 9.14 3.66
C GLY A 33 25.36 10.58 3.94
N VAL A 34 24.36 11.47 3.97
CA VAL A 34 24.60 12.91 4.16
C VAL A 34 24.77 13.29 5.63
N GLY A 35 24.46 12.39 6.55
CA GLY A 35 24.72 12.58 7.97
C GLY A 35 24.61 11.27 8.74
N GLN A 36 25.31 11.20 9.88
CA GLN A 36 25.40 9.99 10.70
C GLN A 36 24.03 9.45 11.13
N GLY A 37 23.13 10.32 11.62
CA GLY A 37 21.79 9.90 12.04
C GLY A 37 20.96 9.27 10.93
N GLN A 38 21.12 9.76 9.69
CA GLN A 38 20.44 9.20 8.52
C GLN A 38 20.97 7.81 8.17
N ILE A 39 22.29 7.63 8.20
CA ILE A 39 22.96 6.35 7.93
C ILE A 39 22.56 5.32 8.97
N VAL A 40 22.57 5.70 10.25
CA VAL A 40 22.14 4.83 11.34
C VAL A 40 20.68 4.41 11.16
N ALA A 41 19.79 5.32 10.76
CA ALA A 41 18.40 4.99 10.50
C ALA A 41 18.23 3.99 9.35
N VAL A 42 18.89 4.21 8.21
CA VAL A 42 18.75 3.35 7.02
C VAL A 42 19.41 1.99 7.25
N PHE A 43 20.65 2.00 7.74
CA PHE A 43 21.38 0.77 8.01
C PHE A 43 20.77 -0.01 9.17
N GLY A 44 20.28 0.70 10.20
CA GLY A 44 19.49 0.14 11.28
C GLY A 44 18.21 -0.51 10.78
N PHE A 45 17.54 0.04 9.77
CA PHE A 45 16.38 -0.61 9.15
C PHE A 45 16.74 -1.90 8.38
N TYR A 46 17.86 -1.92 7.65
CA TYR A 46 18.35 -3.15 7.00
C TYR A 46 18.71 -4.23 8.01
N LEU A 47 19.39 -3.86 9.09
CA LEU A 47 19.67 -4.75 10.22
C LEU A 47 18.38 -5.20 10.90
N TYR A 48 17.39 -4.32 11.04
CA TYR A 48 16.09 -4.67 11.60
C TYR A 48 15.44 -5.78 10.78
N CYS A 49 15.41 -5.65 9.44
CA CYS A 49 14.88 -6.69 8.55
C CYS A 49 15.57 -8.06 8.76
N LEU A 50 16.90 -8.06 8.85
CA LEU A 50 17.67 -9.28 9.14
C LEU A 50 17.34 -9.85 10.51
N ILE A 51 17.33 -9.02 11.56
CA ILE A 51 17.08 -9.42 12.95
C ILE A 51 15.66 -9.98 13.11
N VAL A 52 14.63 -9.31 12.57
CA VAL A 52 13.25 -9.78 12.74
C VAL A 52 12.98 -11.09 12.01
N LEU A 53 13.66 -11.33 10.88
CA LEU A 53 13.51 -12.55 10.10
C LEU A 53 14.40 -13.69 10.61
N ALA A 54 15.59 -13.42 11.14
CA ALA A 54 16.49 -14.43 11.69
C ALA A 54 16.09 -14.87 13.11
N LEU A 55 15.76 -13.95 14.01
CA LEU A 55 15.49 -14.29 15.41
C LEU A 55 14.09 -14.89 15.59
N PRO A 56 13.90 -15.88 16.49
CA PRO A 56 12.58 -16.43 16.81
C PRO A 56 11.56 -15.34 17.17
N SER A 57 10.31 -15.56 16.79
CA SER A 57 9.20 -14.65 17.10
C SER A 57 7.86 -15.39 17.03
N ALA A 58 7.01 -15.18 18.03
CA ALA A 58 5.61 -15.61 17.99
C ALA A 58 4.77 -14.81 16.98
N HIS A 59 5.31 -13.72 16.46
CA HIS A 59 4.66 -12.80 15.54
C HIS A 59 5.42 -12.65 14.22
N LYS A 60 6.15 -13.69 13.82
CA LYS A 60 6.90 -13.74 12.56
C LYS A 60 6.09 -13.31 11.32
N PRO A 61 4.79 -13.64 11.16
CA PRO A 61 3.99 -13.16 10.02
C PRO A 61 3.78 -11.64 10.01
N PHE A 62 3.72 -10.99 11.17
CA PHE A 62 3.71 -9.52 11.22
C PHE A 62 5.01 -8.95 10.70
N HIS A 63 6.16 -9.52 11.08
CA HIS A 63 7.46 -9.04 10.61
C HIS A 63 7.60 -9.16 9.09
N VAL A 64 7.16 -10.28 8.51
CA VAL A 64 7.08 -10.44 7.05
C VAL A 64 6.18 -9.37 6.41
N LEU A 65 4.97 -9.17 6.94
CA LEU A 65 4.03 -8.18 6.39
C LEU A 65 4.49 -6.73 6.56
N SER A 66 5.20 -6.42 7.64
CA SER A 66 5.61 -5.05 7.96
C SER A 66 6.78 -4.55 7.11
N ILE A 67 7.62 -5.44 6.56
CA ILE A 67 8.76 -5.04 5.72
C ILE A 67 8.33 -4.15 4.54
N PRO A 68 7.36 -4.56 3.68
CA PRO A 68 6.83 -3.69 2.62
C PRO A 68 6.41 -2.29 3.11
N PHE A 69 5.65 -2.24 4.21
CA PHE A 69 5.11 -1.01 4.79
C PHE A 69 6.21 -0.11 5.34
N LEU A 70 7.14 -0.66 6.10
CA LEU A 70 8.24 0.10 6.70
C LEU A 70 9.23 0.57 5.64
N THR A 71 9.44 -0.22 4.58
CA THR A 71 10.35 0.17 3.49
C THR A 71 9.82 1.37 2.71
N GLN A 72 8.50 1.60 2.66
CA GLN A 72 7.94 2.84 2.12
C GLN A 72 8.48 4.09 2.85
N PHE A 73 8.67 4.00 4.17
CA PHE A 73 9.19 5.11 4.98
C PHE A 73 10.71 5.18 4.99
N LEU A 74 11.41 4.07 4.71
CA LEU A 74 12.87 4.06 4.56
C LEU A 74 13.35 5.10 3.55
N HIS A 75 12.60 5.27 2.47
CA HIS A 75 12.96 6.19 1.39
C HIS A 75 13.05 7.66 1.84
N LEU A 76 12.40 8.03 2.95
CA LEU A 76 12.56 9.35 3.56
C LEU A 76 13.97 9.61 4.08
N PHE A 77 14.65 8.54 4.48
CA PHE A 77 16.00 8.59 5.00
C PHE A 77 17.03 8.24 3.92
N GLN A 78 16.64 8.04 2.66
CA GLN A 78 17.57 7.72 1.58
C GLN A 78 17.95 8.95 0.76
N LYS A 79 18.87 9.80 1.26
CA LYS A 79 19.52 10.89 0.49
C LYS A 79 20.86 10.40 -0.05
N TYR A 80 20.84 9.23 -0.67
CA TYR A 80 22.02 8.64 -1.26
C TYR A 80 22.15 9.09 -2.71
N ASP A 81 23.39 9.25 -3.19
CA ASP A 81 23.70 9.34 -4.64
C ASP A 81 23.51 7.96 -5.34
N PHE A 82 22.64 7.10 -4.83
CA PHE A 82 22.34 5.83 -5.47
C PHE A 82 21.42 6.06 -6.67
N SER A 83 21.62 5.26 -7.71
CA SER A 83 20.71 5.19 -8.85
C SER A 83 19.27 5.01 -8.34
N ALA A 84 18.44 6.04 -8.53
CA ALA A 84 17.03 5.95 -8.20
C ALA A 84 16.39 4.87 -9.07
N GLY A 85 15.58 4.02 -8.45
CA GLY A 85 14.56 3.29 -9.19
C GLY A 85 14.49 1.79 -9.05
N ALA A 86 13.81 1.15 -10.01
CA ALA A 86 13.40 -0.25 -9.94
C ALA A 86 14.55 -1.27 -9.96
N ASN A 87 15.77 -0.85 -10.26
CA ASN A 87 16.97 -1.68 -10.19
C ASN A 87 17.89 -1.35 -9.01
N SER A 88 17.49 -0.44 -8.13
CA SER A 88 18.29 -0.08 -6.96
C SER A 88 18.33 -1.24 -5.97
N LEU A 89 19.48 -1.92 -5.87
CA LEU A 89 19.70 -2.99 -4.89
C LEU A 89 19.42 -2.52 -3.46
N TRP A 90 19.70 -1.26 -3.14
CA TRP A 90 19.42 -0.67 -1.83
C TRP A 90 17.92 -0.60 -1.50
N ARG A 91 17.07 -0.35 -2.51
CA ARG A 91 15.61 -0.36 -2.33
C ARG A 91 15.05 -1.78 -2.33
N LEU A 92 15.70 -2.70 -3.05
CA LEU A 92 15.30 -4.10 -3.12
C LEU A 92 15.80 -4.95 -1.95
N PHE A 93 16.83 -4.50 -1.23
CA PHE A 93 17.45 -5.27 -0.15
C PHE A 93 16.46 -5.80 0.89
N PRO A 94 15.49 -5.01 1.41
CA PRO A 94 14.50 -5.52 2.35
C PRO A 94 13.65 -6.66 1.77
N PHE A 95 13.32 -6.59 0.47
CA PHE A 95 12.59 -7.66 -0.24
C PHE A 95 13.46 -8.88 -0.47
N ILE A 96 14.73 -8.71 -0.84
CA ILE A 96 15.66 -9.82 -1.02
C ILE A 96 15.81 -10.60 0.30
N VAL A 97 15.98 -9.90 1.43
CA VAL A 97 16.06 -10.54 2.76
C VAL A 97 14.75 -11.25 3.11
N MET A 98 13.61 -10.62 2.83
CA MET A 98 12.29 -11.24 3.01
C MET A 98 12.12 -12.49 2.15
N ASP A 99 12.48 -12.43 0.87
CA ASP A 99 12.36 -13.54 -0.08
C ASP A 99 13.25 -14.71 0.31
N LEU A 100 14.49 -14.46 0.74
CA LEU A 100 15.37 -15.50 1.28
C LEU A 100 14.74 -16.20 2.49
N TYR A 101 14.13 -15.45 3.40
CA TYR A 101 13.41 -16.02 4.52
C TYR A 101 12.20 -16.85 4.06
N LEU A 102 11.39 -16.33 3.13
CA LEU A 102 10.22 -17.02 2.60
C LEU A 102 10.62 -18.32 1.90
N LEU A 103 11.63 -18.30 1.04
CA LEU A 103 12.16 -19.49 0.37
C LEU A 103 12.70 -20.52 1.37
N CYS A 104 13.43 -20.09 2.39
CA CYS A 104 13.89 -20.97 3.48
C CYS A 104 12.72 -21.62 4.23
N MET A 105 11.63 -20.89 4.45
CA MET A 105 10.40 -21.44 5.03
C MET A 105 9.72 -22.44 4.10
N LEU A 106 9.61 -22.12 2.81
CA LEU A 106 9.00 -23.00 1.81
C LEU A 106 9.78 -24.30 1.61
N ALA A 107 11.10 -24.29 1.79
CA ALA A 107 11.92 -25.50 1.79
C ALA A 107 11.62 -26.42 3.00
N ARG A 108 11.10 -25.88 4.10
CA ARG A 108 10.85 -26.62 5.35
C ARG A 108 9.40 -27.08 5.50
N PHE A 109 8.46 -26.39 4.88
CA PHE A 109 7.03 -26.62 5.09
C PHE A 109 6.35 -27.02 3.78
N LYS A 110 5.54 -28.09 3.82
CA LYS A 110 4.70 -28.47 2.69
C LYS A 110 3.62 -27.43 2.47
N THR A 111 3.61 -26.84 1.29
CA THR A 111 2.52 -25.96 0.84
C THR A 111 1.29 -26.84 0.57
N GLY A 112 0.14 -26.47 1.10
CA GLY A 112 -1.10 -27.19 0.79
C GLY A 112 -2.02 -26.37 -0.09
N LEU A 113 -1.50 -25.95 -1.24
CA LEU A 113 -2.30 -25.30 -2.27
C LEU A 113 -3.26 -26.30 -2.91
N SER A 114 -4.52 -25.87 -3.08
CA SER A 114 -5.49 -26.54 -3.94
C SER A 114 -5.09 -26.43 -5.43
N ARG A 115 -5.64 -27.29 -6.30
CA ARG A 115 -5.37 -27.24 -7.74
C ARG A 115 -5.63 -25.84 -8.35
N PRO A 116 -6.74 -25.14 -8.05
CA PRO A 116 -6.95 -23.79 -8.56
C PRO A 116 -5.89 -22.78 -8.09
N GLU A 117 -5.40 -22.90 -6.85
CA GLU A 117 -4.32 -22.04 -6.33
C GLU A 117 -2.97 -22.32 -7.00
N GLN A 118 -2.67 -23.59 -7.28
CA GLN A 118 -1.48 -23.98 -8.03
C GLN A 118 -1.53 -23.42 -9.47
N SER A 119 -2.68 -23.57 -10.12
CA SER A 119 -2.92 -23.02 -11.46
C SER A 119 -2.80 -21.49 -11.47
N LEU A 120 -3.39 -20.79 -10.49
CA LEU A 120 -3.28 -19.34 -10.34
C LEU A 120 -1.82 -18.90 -10.17
N LEU A 121 -1.05 -19.59 -9.34
CA LEU A 121 0.36 -19.27 -9.10
C LEU A 121 1.21 -19.49 -10.37
N ALA A 122 1.01 -20.62 -11.04
CA ALA A 122 1.71 -20.93 -12.28
C ALA A 122 1.35 -19.93 -13.39
N SER A 123 0.06 -19.63 -13.57
CA SER A 123 -0.38 -18.64 -14.56
C SER A 123 0.13 -17.25 -14.22
N TRP A 124 0.19 -16.87 -12.94
CA TRP A 124 0.74 -15.59 -12.51
C TRP A 124 2.20 -15.46 -12.91
N VAL A 125 3.04 -16.46 -12.61
CA VAL A 125 4.46 -16.45 -12.97
C VAL A 125 4.63 -16.36 -14.49
N ILE A 126 3.90 -17.18 -15.26
CA ILE A 126 3.99 -17.19 -16.73
C ILE A 126 3.59 -15.84 -17.32
N VAL A 127 2.43 -15.31 -16.91
CA VAL A 127 1.87 -14.06 -17.44
C VAL A 127 2.75 -12.87 -17.07
N GLN A 128 3.22 -12.78 -15.82
CA GLN A 128 4.10 -11.69 -15.40
C GLN A 128 5.47 -11.78 -16.07
N PHE A 129 6.04 -12.98 -16.24
CA PHE A 129 7.31 -13.17 -16.95
C PHE A 129 7.21 -12.67 -18.41
N LEU A 130 6.11 -12.99 -19.09
CA LEU A 130 5.83 -12.49 -20.44
C LEU A 130 5.80 -10.96 -20.47
N PHE A 131 5.03 -10.32 -19.60
CA PHE A 131 4.90 -8.85 -19.59
C PHE A 131 6.17 -8.11 -19.15
N ILE A 132 7.05 -8.77 -18.39
CA ILE A 132 8.38 -8.24 -18.08
C ILE A 132 9.24 -8.25 -19.34
N ILE A 133 9.32 -9.38 -20.06
CA ILE A 133 10.24 -9.52 -21.21
C ILE A 133 9.89 -8.56 -22.35
N ILE A 134 8.60 -8.31 -22.61
CA ILE A 134 8.18 -7.41 -23.68
C ILE A 134 8.23 -5.93 -23.28
N SER A 135 8.68 -5.60 -22.06
CA SER A 135 8.78 -4.21 -21.59
C SER A 135 9.82 -3.43 -22.41
N PRO A 136 9.47 -2.27 -22.99
CA PRO A 136 10.43 -1.38 -23.64
C PRO A 136 11.38 -0.72 -22.64
N ASN A 137 11.11 -0.87 -21.33
CA ASN A 137 11.90 -0.30 -20.25
C ASN A 137 12.57 -1.40 -19.41
N LEU A 138 12.77 -2.59 -19.98
CA LEU A 138 13.31 -3.77 -19.31
C LEU A 138 14.60 -3.46 -18.55
N GLU A 139 15.52 -2.71 -19.18
CA GLU A 139 16.81 -2.32 -18.59
C GLU A 139 16.66 -1.59 -17.25
N ARG A 140 15.51 -0.93 -16.98
CA ARG A 140 15.28 -0.14 -15.76
C ARG A 140 14.38 -0.82 -14.74
N VAL A 141 13.66 -1.88 -15.13
CA VAL A 141 12.69 -2.56 -14.26
C VAL A 141 13.02 -4.01 -13.95
N ILE A 142 13.89 -4.66 -14.73
CA ILE A 142 14.03 -6.12 -14.68
C ILE A 142 14.26 -6.66 -13.28
N MET A 143 15.15 -6.06 -12.49
CA MET A 143 15.46 -6.54 -11.15
C MET A 143 14.27 -6.39 -10.21
N GLY A 144 13.64 -5.21 -10.21
CA GLY A 144 12.51 -4.96 -9.34
C GLY A 144 11.26 -5.74 -9.73
N ALA A 145 10.99 -5.88 -11.02
CA ALA A 145 9.88 -6.68 -11.53
C ALA A 145 10.08 -8.16 -11.26
N PHE A 146 11.29 -8.67 -11.44
CA PHE A 146 11.63 -10.06 -11.10
C PHE A 146 11.45 -10.32 -9.60
N VAL A 147 12.09 -9.53 -8.74
CA VAL A 147 12.01 -9.69 -7.29
C VAL A 147 10.55 -9.60 -6.84
N LEU A 148 9.81 -8.57 -7.23
CA LEU A 148 8.46 -8.37 -6.69
C LEU A 148 7.42 -9.32 -7.32
N PHE A 149 7.30 -9.37 -8.64
CA PHE A 149 6.22 -10.10 -9.30
C PHE A 149 6.47 -11.60 -9.44
N LEU A 150 7.74 -12.02 -9.59
CA LEU A 150 8.09 -13.43 -9.81
C LEU A 150 8.56 -14.14 -8.54
N VAL A 151 9.04 -13.41 -7.53
CA VAL A 151 9.52 -14.00 -6.27
C VAL A 151 8.65 -13.61 -5.08
N THR A 152 8.63 -12.34 -4.69
CA THR A 152 7.96 -11.85 -3.48
C THR A 152 6.48 -12.18 -3.44
N LEU A 153 5.70 -11.86 -4.48
CA LEU A 153 4.26 -12.11 -4.47
C LEU A 153 3.92 -13.62 -4.49
N PRO A 154 4.53 -14.44 -5.37
CA PRO A 154 4.37 -15.89 -5.32
C PRO A 154 4.76 -16.51 -3.97
N ALA A 155 5.92 -16.14 -3.43
CA ALA A 155 6.40 -16.64 -2.14
C ALA A 155 5.50 -16.19 -0.99
N GLY A 156 5.02 -14.94 -1.03
CA GLY A 156 4.04 -14.41 -0.08
C GLY A 156 2.73 -15.19 -0.13
N PHE A 157 2.20 -15.49 -1.32
CA PHE A 157 0.99 -16.30 -1.48
C PHE A 157 1.15 -17.70 -0.86
N LEU A 158 2.26 -18.38 -1.16
CA LEU A 158 2.57 -19.69 -0.58
C LEU A 158 2.74 -19.63 0.94
N TYR A 159 3.42 -18.61 1.45
CA TYR A 159 3.61 -18.40 2.88
C TYR A 159 2.29 -18.21 3.61
N PHE A 160 1.38 -17.40 3.07
CA PHE A 160 0.06 -17.21 3.66
C PHE A 160 -0.81 -18.47 3.58
N SER A 161 -0.64 -19.33 2.58
CA SER A 161 -1.29 -20.65 2.54
C SER A 161 -0.91 -21.55 3.72
N ILE A 162 0.37 -21.52 4.09
CA ILE A 162 0.87 -22.26 5.25
C ILE A 162 0.34 -21.61 6.53
N PHE A 163 0.48 -20.29 6.64
CA PHE A 163 0.10 -19.56 7.84
C PHE A 163 -1.42 -19.56 8.10
N SER A 164 -2.26 -19.58 7.06
CA SER A 164 -3.72 -19.56 7.18
C SER A 164 -4.30 -20.78 7.90
N ARG A 165 -3.51 -21.85 8.03
CA ARG A 165 -3.89 -23.10 8.70
C ARG A 165 -3.63 -23.07 10.20
N THR A 166 -2.93 -22.05 10.70
CA THR A 166 -2.60 -21.96 12.12
C THR A 166 -3.82 -21.58 12.96
N LEU A 167 -3.89 -22.12 14.18
CA LEU A 167 -4.95 -21.79 15.14
C LEU A 167 -4.92 -20.28 15.44
N GLY A 168 -6.10 -19.66 15.36
CA GLY A 168 -6.26 -18.22 15.58
C GLY A 168 -5.74 -17.32 14.46
N PHE A 169 -5.43 -17.85 13.27
CA PHE A 169 -4.96 -17.08 12.10
C PHE A 169 -5.75 -15.78 11.88
N THR A 170 -7.08 -15.85 11.80
CA THR A 170 -7.94 -14.68 11.53
C THR A 170 -7.75 -13.57 12.55
N GLY A 171 -7.78 -13.90 13.86
CA GLY A 171 -7.57 -12.94 14.93
C GLY A 171 -6.15 -12.37 14.98
N ARG A 172 -5.15 -13.18 14.62
CA ARG A 172 -3.75 -12.69 14.50
C ARG A 172 -3.58 -11.75 13.31
N LEU A 173 -4.18 -12.07 12.16
CA LEU A 173 -4.12 -11.22 10.97
C LEU A 173 -4.83 -9.87 11.20
N GLU A 174 -6.01 -9.89 11.84
CA GLU A 174 -6.70 -8.68 12.31
C GLU A 174 -5.79 -7.80 13.18
N LEU A 175 -5.12 -8.39 14.17
CA LEU A 175 -4.15 -7.70 15.03
C LEU A 175 -2.99 -7.09 14.24
N TYR A 176 -2.39 -7.89 13.35
CA TYR A 176 -1.22 -7.47 12.56
C TYR A 176 -1.56 -6.33 11.62
N CYS A 177 -2.62 -6.46 10.84
CA CYS A 177 -3.10 -5.43 9.95
C CYS A 177 -3.57 -4.17 10.72
N CYS A 178 -4.19 -4.31 11.89
CA CYS A 178 -4.51 -3.15 12.74
C CYS A 178 -3.25 -2.39 13.19
N LEU A 179 -2.18 -3.09 13.54
CA LEU A 179 -0.92 -2.42 13.90
C LEU A 179 -0.26 -1.78 12.67
N LEU A 180 -0.29 -2.45 11.51
CA LEU A 180 0.18 -1.89 10.24
C LEU A 180 -0.59 -0.64 9.84
N PHE A 181 -1.90 -0.59 10.07
CA PHE A 181 -2.72 0.61 9.88
C PHE A 181 -2.19 1.78 10.71
N VAL A 182 -1.90 1.55 12.00
CA VAL A 182 -1.36 2.59 12.89
C VAL A 182 0.03 3.03 12.44
N ILE A 183 0.93 2.08 12.12
CA ILE A 183 2.28 2.38 11.62
C ILE A 183 2.21 3.17 10.31
N LEU A 184 1.35 2.77 9.38
CA LEU A 184 1.16 3.46 8.11
C LEU A 184 0.64 4.89 8.35
N ALA A 185 -0.30 5.08 9.28
CA ALA A 185 -0.83 6.41 9.61
C ALA A 185 0.24 7.31 10.20
N LEU A 186 0.91 6.85 11.26
CA LEU A 186 1.98 7.60 11.92
C LEU A 186 3.14 7.90 10.98
N GLY A 187 3.54 6.93 10.16
CA GLY A 187 4.58 7.12 9.14
C GLY A 187 4.14 8.14 8.08
N THR A 188 2.87 8.14 7.67
CA THR A 188 2.33 9.14 6.73
C THR A 188 2.31 10.54 7.35
N PHE A 189 1.88 10.68 8.61
CA PHE A 189 1.95 11.96 9.33
C PHE A 189 3.39 12.47 9.46
N GLY A 190 4.31 11.58 9.86
CA GLY A 190 5.73 11.89 9.93
C GLY A 190 6.27 12.33 8.57
N LEU A 191 5.90 11.65 7.51
CA LEU A 191 6.29 11.99 6.15
C LEU A 191 5.80 13.38 5.74
N VAL A 192 4.53 13.69 5.98
CA VAL A 192 3.98 15.01 5.64
C VAL A 192 4.67 16.11 6.44
N PHE A 193 4.88 15.91 7.75
CA PHE A 193 5.46 16.91 8.63
C PHE A 193 6.96 17.12 8.41
N PHE A 194 7.75 16.04 8.40
CA PHE A 194 9.19 16.12 8.18
C PHE A 194 9.50 16.43 6.71
N GLY A 195 8.73 15.88 5.77
CA GLY A 195 8.91 16.11 4.35
C GLY A 195 8.57 17.54 3.90
N ALA A 196 7.59 18.20 4.53
CA ALA A 196 7.31 19.62 4.28
C ALA A 196 8.46 20.53 4.74
N ARG A 197 9.11 20.19 5.86
CA ARG A 197 10.26 20.92 6.40
C ARG A 197 11.57 20.63 5.65
N TYR A 198 11.59 19.62 4.78
CA TYR A 198 12.81 19.14 4.13
C TYR A 198 13.04 19.80 2.76
N LYS A 199 13.90 20.84 2.74
CA LYS A 199 14.45 21.52 1.54
C LYS A 199 13.45 22.23 0.60
N GLY A 200 12.63 23.14 1.13
CA GLY A 200 11.91 24.14 0.33
C GLY A 200 10.80 23.59 -0.60
N ALA A 201 9.92 24.48 -1.05
CA ALA A 201 8.66 24.15 -1.72
C ALA A 201 8.79 23.30 -3.01
N GLU A 202 9.92 23.35 -3.72
CA GLU A 202 10.16 22.51 -4.92
C GLU A 202 10.24 21.01 -4.60
N ASN A 203 10.55 20.65 -3.34
CA ASN A 203 10.72 19.27 -2.92
C ASN A 203 9.43 18.64 -2.37
N LEU A 204 8.37 19.40 -2.09
CA LEU A 204 7.05 18.85 -1.74
C LEU A 204 6.47 18.01 -2.89
N LEU A 205 6.82 18.34 -4.15
CA LEU A 205 6.55 17.52 -5.33
C LEU A 205 7.38 16.23 -5.37
N VAL A 206 8.60 16.24 -4.81
CA VAL A 206 9.48 15.06 -4.67
C VAL A 206 9.01 14.19 -3.51
N THR A 207 8.63 14.77 -2.37
CA THR A 207 7.96 14.09 -1.25
C THR A 207 6.63 13.47 -1.70
N ARG A 208 5.85 14.15 -2.56
CA ARG A 208 4.66 13.62 -3.25
C ARG A 208 4.99 12.46 -4.21
N ASN A 209 6.17 12.46 -4.82
CA ASN A 209 6.63 11.35 -5.66
C ASN A 209 7.17 10.16 -4.83
N ILE A 210 7.67 10.40 -3.61
CA ILE A 210 8.18 9.39 -2.69
C ILE A 210 7.03 8.71 -1.92
N SER A 211 6.03 9.47 -1.46
CA SER A 211 4.74 8.94 -1.04
C SER A 211 3.67 9.38 -2.02
N ASP A 212 3.39 8.53 -3.00
CA ASP A 212 2.19 8.70 -3.79
C ASP A 212 0.99 8.56 -2.85
N THR A 213 0.45 9.70 -2.42
CA THR A 213 -0.61 9.76 -1.40
C THR A 213 -1.82 8.98 -1.85
N ASN A 214 -2.09 8.92 -3.16
CA ASN A 214 -3.18 8.13 -3.71
C ASN A 214 -2.93 6.64 -3.46
N VAL A 215 -1.73 6.16 -3.74
CA VAL A 215 -1.41 4.75 -3.54
C VAL A 215 -1.44 4.38 -2.04
N THR A 216 -0.96 5.26 -1.16
CA THR A 216 -1.08 5.07 0.29
C THR A 216 -2.55 4.96 0.72
N MET A 217 -3.45 5.78 0.16
CA MET A 217 -4.90 5.66 0.44
C MET A 217 -5.45 4.29 0.06
N ALA A 218 -5.03 3.73 -1.07
CA ALA A 218 -5.46 2.40 -1.48
C ALA A 218 -5.09 1.33 -0.44
N TYR A 219 -3.95 1.46 0.23
CA TYR A 219 -3.60 0.56 1.35
C TYR A 219 -4.50 0.78 2.55
N PHE A 220 -4.76 2.04 2.92
CA PHE A 220 -5.66 2.32 4.03
C PHE A 220 -7.05 1.74 3.80
N ILE A 221 -7.58 1.83 2.58
CA ILE A 221 -8.84 1.19 2.20
C ILE A 221 -8.76 -0.33 2.46
N LEU A 222 -7.70 -1.01 2.02
CA LEU A 222 -7.57 -2.45 2.17
C LEU A 222 -7.28 -2.91 3.61
N VAL A 223 -6.57 -2.11 4.42
CA VAL A 223 -6.22 -2.45 5.81
C VAL A 223 -7.35 -2.10 6.79
N TRP A 224 -8.13 -1.05 6.52
CA TRP A 224 -9.23 -0.58 7.36
C TRP A 224 -10.17 -1.69 7.88
N PRO A 225 -10.70 -2.61 7.06
CA PRO A 225 -11.65 -3.61 7.56
C PRO A 225 -11.03 -4.51 8.64
N PHE A 226 -9.72 -4.79 8.57
CA PHE A 226 -9.02 -5.53 9.63
C PHE A 226 -8.92 -4.72 10.93
N ALA A 227 -8.63 -3.43 10.84
CA ALA A 227 -8.53 -2.54 12.00
C ALA A 227 -9.86 -2.42 12.73
N VAL A 228 -10.97 -2.20 12.01
CA VAL A 228 -12.30 -2.11 12.65
C VAL A 228 -12.76 -3.47 13.17
N ARG A 229 -12.46 -4.57 12.46
CA ARG A 229 -12.79 -5.92 12.93
C ARG A 229 -12.04 -6.25 14.23
N TYR A 230 -10.75 -5.94 14.29
CA TYR A 230 -9.92 -6.08 15.49
C TYR A 230 -10.51 -5.27 16.65
N ALA A 231 -10.82 -3.98 16.40
CA ALA A 231 -11.41 -3.09 17.40
C ALA A 231 -12.74 -3.63 17.95
N SER A 232 -13.57 -4.17 17.05
CA SER A 232 -14.86 -4.75 17.40
C SER A 232 -14.72 -6.04 18.21
N ARG A 233 -13.84 -6.96 17.78
CA ARG A 233 -13.59 -8.25 18.43
C ARG A 233 -13.01 -8.09 19.82
N MET A 234 -12.06 -7.17 19.98
CA MET A 234 -11.40 -6.89 21.25
C MET A 234 -12.22 -5.96 22.15
N LYS A 235 -13.39 -5.49 21.69
CA LYS A 235 -14.23 -4.52 22.40
C LYS A 235 -13.42 -3.32 22.87
N LEU A 236 -12.59 -2.76 21.98
CA LEU A 236 -11.75 -1.62 22.32
C LEU A 236 -12.60 -0.45 22.84
N PRO A 237 -12.08 0.33 23.81
CA PRO A 237 -12.80 1.46 24.34
C PRO A 237 -13.11 2.49 23.24
N LEU A 238 -14.16 3.28 23.47
CA LEU A 238 -14.61 4.33 22.56
C LEU A 238 -13.45 5.21 22.10
N LEU A 239 -12.60 5.66 23.03
CA LEU A 239 -11.44 6.50 22.75
C LEU A 239 -10.47 5.86 21.74
N ALA A 240 -10.15 4.58 21.91
CA ALA A 240 -9.21 3.88 21.03
C ALA A 240 -9.78 3.69 19.61
N THR A 241 -11.08 3.39 19.51
CA THR A 241 -11.74 3.25 18.21
C THR A 241 -11.88 4.59 17.52
N SER A 242 -12.24 5.65 18.26
CA SER A 242 -12.25 7.02 17.75
C SER A 242 -10.87 7.45 17.26
N LEU A 243 -9.80 7.10 17.96
CA LEU A 243 -8.44 7.39 17.51
C LEU A 243 -8.13 6.73 16.16
N LEU A 244 -8.52 5.47 15.94
CA LEU A 244 -8.33 4.80 14.63
C LEU A 244 -9.09 5.50 13.50
N VAL A 245 -10.32 5.93 13.77
CA VAL A 245 -11.14 6.71 12.82
C VAL A 245 -10.47 8.05 12.52
N MET A 246 -10.00 8.76 13.55
CA MET A 246 -9.32 10.06 13.41
C MET A 246 -7.99 9.93 12.67
N LEU A 247 -7.24 8.85 12.89
CA LEU A 247 -6.03 8.56 12.11
C LEU A 247 -6.37 8.38 10.62
N PHE A 248 -7.42 7.62 10.29
CA PHE A 248 -7.84 7.47 8.89
C PHE A 248 -8.27 8.83 8.30
N ALA A 249 -9.12 9.56 9.02
CA ALA A 249 -9.62 10.86 8.59
C ALA A 249 -8.47 11.85 8.36
N GLY A 250 -7.54 11.95 9.31
CA GLY A 250 -6.38 12.84 9.21
C GLY A 250 -5.50 12.50 8.02
N VAL A 251 -5.26 11.22 7.75
CA VAL A 251 -4.51 10.79 6.56
C VAL A 251 -5.24 11.16 5.26
N VAL A 252 -6.56 11.01 5.21
CA VAL A 252 -7.37 11.44 4.04
C VAL A 252 -7.28 12.94 3.82
N VAL A 253 -7.38 13.75 4.88
CA VAL A 253 -7.26 15.22 4.81
C VAL A 253 -5.87 15.63 4.32
N LEU A 254 -4.82 14.97 4.81
CA LEU A 254 -3.43 15.21 4.40
C LEU A 254 -3.06 14.56 3.06
N SER A 255 -3.93 13.76 2.44
CA SER A 255 -3.65 13.15 1.12
C SER A 255 -3.67 14.17 -0.02
N PHE A 256 -4.26 15.35 0.22
CA PHE A 256 -4.46 16.42 -0.76
C PHE A 256 -5.19 15.97 -2.04
N SER A 257 -5.97 14.88 -2.01
CA SER A 257 -6.63 14.32 -3.20
C SER A 257 -8.15 14.42 -3.11
N ARG A 258 -8.76 15.28 -3.95
CA ARG A 258 -10.23 15.47 -4.01
C ARG A 258 -10.96 14.13 -4.23
N GLY A 259 -10.47 13.33 -5.18
CA GLY A 259 -11.02 12.01 -5.48
C GLY A 259 -10.89 11.04 -4.29
N ALA A 260 -9.79 11.10 -3.54
CA ALA A 260 -9.64 10.28 -2.34
C ALA A 260 -10.65 10.65 -1.25
N VAL A 261 -10.85 11.94 -0.98
CA VAL A 261 -11.84 12.39 0.03
C VAL A 261 -13.25 11.90 -0.34
N LEU A 262 -13.65 12.06 -1.61
CA LEU A 262 -14.98 11.69 -2.10
C LEU A 262 -15.25 10.18 -2.11
N ILE A 263 -14.21 9.34 -2.22
CA ILE A 263 -14.36 7.88 -2.19
C ILE A 263 -14.22 7.36 -0.75
N VAL A 264 -13.18 7.80 -0.04
CA VAL A 264 -12.82 7.27 1.27
C VAL A 264 -13.80 7.74 2.36
N GLY A 265 -14.30 8.98 2.29
CA GLY A 265 -15.28 9.50 3.26
C GLY A 265 -16.55 8.65 3.33
N PRO A 266 -17.29 8.46 2.21
CA PRO A 266 -18.46 7.59 2.17
C PRO A 266 -18.15 6.13 2.52
N TYR A 267 -16.97 5.64 2.11
CA TYR A 267 -16.51 4.29 2.48
C TYR A 267 -16.36 4.12 4.00
N VAL A 268 -15.66 5.03 4.69
CA VAL A 268 -15.50 4.98 6.15
C VAL A 268 -16.84 5.12 6.85
N ALA A 269 -17.68 6.08 6.41
CA ALA A 269 -19.01 6.27 6.98
C ALA A 269 -19.88 5.00 6.83
N GLY A 270 -19.90 4.40 5.64
CA GLY A 270 -20.66 3.18 5.36
C GLY A 270 -20.18 1.97 6.17
N THR A 271 -18.86 1.78 6.31
CA THR A 271 -18.32 0.70 7.16
C THR A 271 -18.69 0.87 8.64
N LEU A 272 -18.63 2.10 9.18
CA LEU A 272 -19.05 2.39 10.55
C LEU A 272 -20.56 2.17 10.75
N PHE A 273 -21.37 2.56 9.76
CA PHE A 273 -22.81 2.35 9.77
C PHE A 273 -23.17 0.86 9.81
N ILE A 274 -22.63 0.05 8.89
CA ILE A 274 -22.91 -1.38 8.80
C ILE A 274 -22.50 -2.12 10.07
N MET A 275 -21.41 -1.68 10.71
CA MET A 275 -20.96 -2.28 11.98
C MET A 275 -21.76 -1.79 13.21
N GLY A 276 -22.85 -1.03 13.02
CA GLY A 276 -23.68 -0.52 14.10
C GLY A 276 -22.98 0.51 15.00
N ARG A 277 -21.90 1.14 14.52
CA ARG A 277 -21.06 2.07 15.31
C ARG A 277 -21.54 3.52 15.18
N PHE A 278 -22.85 3.75 15.35
CA PHE A 278 -23.49 5.05 15.10
C PHE A 278 -22.84 6.22 15.86
N ARG A 279 -22.42 6.01 17.12
CA ARG A 279 -21.69 7.04 17.89
C ARG A 279 -20.40 7.48 17.21
N HIS A 280 -19.63 6.55 16.65
CA HIS A 280 -18.37 6.87 15.96
C HIS A 280 -18.64 7.53 14.61
N LEU A 281 -19.71 7.11 13.92
CA LEU A 281 -20.18 7.78 12.71
C LEU A 281 -20.54 9.24 13.01
N LEU A 282 -21.29 9.50 14.09
CA LEU A 282 -21.62 10.85 14.51
C LEU A 282 -20.36 11.67 14.82
N TRP A 283 -19.41 11.12 15.57
CA TRP A 283 -18.13 11.80 15.84
C TRP A 283 -17.33 12.09 14.56
N PHE A 284 -17.30 11.15 13.63
CA PHE A 284 -16.64 11.31 12.34
C PHE A 284 -17.30 12.42 11.50
N THR A 285 -18.63 12.42 11.41
CA THR A 285 -19.36 13.43 10.63
C THR A 285 -19.28 14.81 11.28
N THR A 286 -19.42 14.92 12.60
CA THR A 286 -19.31 16.21 13.31
C THR A 286 -17.89 16.77 13.22
N SER A 287 -16.87 15.92 13.33
CA SER A 287 -15.48 16.32 13.15
C SER A 287 -15.21 16.77 11.71
N GLY A 288 -15.77 16.09 10.71
CA GLY A 288 -15.72 16.52 9.31
C GLY A 288 -16.36 17.89 9.08
N ILE A 289 -17.54 18.13 9.66
CA ILE A 289 -18.23 19.43 9.60
C ILE A 289 -17.43 20.51 10.31
N ALA A 290 -16.91 20.23 11.51
CA ALA A 290 -16.10 21.18 12.26
C ALA A 290 -14.81 21.56 11.51
N LEU A 291 -14.15 20.60 10.88
CA LEU A 291 -12.98 20.85 10.03
C LEU A 291 -13.34 21.67 8.79
N TYR A 292 -14.49 21.42 8.18
CA TYR A 292 -14.97 22.20 7.05
C TYR A 292 -15.25 23.66 7.43
N LEU A 293 -16.01 23.87 8.51
CA LEU A 293 -16.35 25.21 9.01
C LEU A 293 -15.12 25.96 9.56
N GLY A 294 -14.15 25.24 10.14
CA GLY A 294 -12.90 25.78 10.67
C GLY A 294 -11.74 25.82 9.68
N SER A 295 -11.97 25.52 8.39
CA SER A 295 -10.91 25.36 7.40
C SER A 295 -10.05 26.61 7.22
N ASP A 296 -10.63 27.81 7.30
CA ASP A 296 -9.91 29.09 7.25
C ASP A 296 -8.96 29.30 8.43
N HIS A 297 -9.28 28.76 9.60
CA HIS A 297 -8.38 28.80 10.76
C HIS A 297 -7.34 27.68 10.69
N LEU A 298 -7.75 26.49 10.22
CA LEU A 298 -6.85 25.35 10.06
C LEU A 298 -5.73 25.66 9.07
N THR A 299 -6.05 26.30 7.94
CA THR A 299 -5.07 26.73 6.93
C THR A 299 -4.09 27.77 7.45
N ARG A 300 -4.48 28.63 8.39
CA ARG A 300 -3.57 29.59 9.05
C ARG A 300 -2.66 28.93 10.10
N LEU A 301 -3.08 27.81 10.68
CA LEU A 301 -2.30 27.04 11.65
C LEU A 301 -1.34 26.03 10.99
N LEU A 302 -1.66 25.60 9.76
CA LEU A 302 -0.77 24.78 8.96
C LEU A 302 0.40 25.63 8.45
N ASP A 303 1.58 25.01 8.35
CA ASP A 303 2.77 25.60 7.74
C ASP A 303 2.41 26.25 6.39
N VAL A 304 2.96 27.43 6.07
CA VAL A 304 2.61 28.22 4.87
C VAL A 304 2.72 27.37 3.61
N ASP A 305 3.71 26.48 3.55
CA ASP A 305 3.93 25.55 2.44
C ASP A 305 2.84 24.46 2.32
N LEU A 306 2.31 24.00 3.47
CA LEU A 306 1.19 23.04 3.51
C LEU A 306 -0.14 23.74 3.17
N ALA A 307 -0.34 24.95 3.69
CA ALA A 307 -1.51 25.77 3.46
C ALA A 307 -1.63 26.16 1.98
N TYR A 308 -0.51 26.55 1.35
CA TYR A 308 -0.42 26.83 -0.08
C TYR A 308 -0.80 25.60 -0.93
N SER A 309 -0.28 24.42 -0.59
CA SER A 309 -0.60 23.17 -1.27
C SER A 309 -2.08 22.78 -1.14
N TRP A 310 -2.69 23.07 0.02
CA TRP A 310 -4.11 22.84 0.27
C TRP A 310 -4.96 23.85 -0.51
N GLN A 311 -4.60 25.13 -0.49
CA GLN A 311 -5.27 26.20 -1.25
C GLN A 311 -5.20 25.93 -2.76
N LEU A 312 -4.04 25.64 -3.34
CA LEU A 312 -3.90 25.27 -4.76
C LEU A 312 -4.86 24.15 -5.19
N ARG A 313 -5.20 23.23 -4.28
CA ARG A 313 -6.05 22.07 -4.59
C ARG A 313 -7.48 22.22 -4.14
N PHE A 314 -7.84 23.17 -3.31
CA PHE A 314 -9.23 23.35 -2.85
C PHE A 314 -9.78 24.76 -3.14
N ALA A 315 -8.96 25.72 -3.61
CA ALA A 315 -9.38 27.07 -3.93
C ALA A 315 -10.39 27.16 -5.10
N ASP A 316 -10.47 26.13 -5.96
CA ASP A 316 -11.47 26.11 -7.04
C ASP A 316 -12.86 25.62 -6.59
N PHE A 317 -13.02 25.16 -5.34
CA PHE A 317 -14.33 24.68 -4.86
C PHE A 317 -15.47 25.70 -4.99
N PRO A 318 -15.25 27.02 -4.83
CA PRO A 318 -16.33 27.99 -4.96
C PRO A 318 -16.60 28.48 -6.39
N VAL A 319 -15.79 28.15 -7.41
CA VAL A 319 -15.77 28.93 -8.67
C VAL A 319 -16.27 28.20 -9.93
N THR A 320 -16.44 26.87 -9.95
CA THR A 320 -16.90 26.19 -11.19
C THR A 320 -18.40 25.88 -11.20
N LYS A 321 -19.09 26.50 -12.17
CA LYS A 321 -20.46 26.23 -12.67
C LYS A 321 -20.87 24.74 -12.62
N PRO A 322 -22.17 24.41 -12.54
CA PRO A 322 -22.64 23.04 -12.40
C PRO A 322 -22.39 22.24 -13.67
N GLY A 323 -21.39 21.36 -13.63
CA GLY A 323 -21.11 20.40 -14.69
C GLY A 323 -19.86 19.59 -14.37
N MET A 324 -19.98 18.25 -14.36
CA MET A 324 -18.85 17.33 -14.19
C MET A 324 -17.73 17.51 -15.23
N ASP A 325 -18.04 18.18 -16.35
CA ASP A 325 -17.12 18.39 -17.48
C ASP A 325 -15.93 19.29 -17.13
N GLY A 326 -16.10 20.23 -16.18
CA GLY A 326 -15.02 21.12 -15.73
C GLY A 326 -13.92 20.40 -14.92
N LEU A 327 -14.25 19.31 -14.22
CA LEU A 327 -13.30 18.54 -13.41
C LEU A 327 -12.31 17.73 -14.26
N HIS A 328 -12.69 17.37 -15.49
CA HIS A 328 -11.84 16.61 -16.40
C HIS A 328 -10.84 17.49 -17.16
N ALA A 329 -11.26 18.68 -17.61
CA ALA A 329 -10.45 19.57 -18.44
C ALA A 329 -9.24 20.18 -17.72
N ILE A 330 -9.32 20.40 -16.40
CA ILE A 330 -8.27 21.10 -15.61
C ILE A 330 -7.10 20.17 -15.22
N SER A 331 -7.23 18.84 -15.41
CA SER A 331 -6.28 17.86 -14.83
C SER A 331 -5.27 17.23 -15.79
N GLY A 332 -5.37 17.44 -17.11
CA GLY A 332 -4.56 16.74 -18.12
C GLY A 332 -4.85 15.23 -18.27
N ARG A 333 -5.70 14.65 -17.42
CA ARG A 333 -5.98 13.20 -17.38
C ARG A 333 -6.66 12.66 -18.65
N ALA A 334 -7.48 13.49 -19.31
CA ALA A 334 -8.15 13.08 -20.54
C ALA A 334 -7.14 12.82 -21.67
N GLU A 335 -6.10 13.65 -21.77
CA GLU A 335 -5.02 13.49 -22.74
C GLU A 335 -4.21 12.22 -22.46
N ILE A 336 -3.83 11.99 -21.19
CA ILE A 336 -3.09 10.78 -20.79
C ILE A 336 -3.91 9.52 -21.07
N ARG A 337 -5.23 9.54 -20.84
CA ARG A 337 -6.11 8.39 -21.16
C ARG A 337 -6.24 8.17 -22.66
N LYS A 338 -6.28 9.24 -23.45
CA LYS A 338 -6.28 9.14 -24.92
C LYS A 338 -4.98 8.53 -25.43
N LEU A 339 -3.84 8.92 -24.86
CA LEU A 339 -2.53 8.34 -25.15
C LEU A 339 -2.46 6.87 -24.73
N ALA A 340 -2.94 6.52 -23.53
CA ALA A 340 -3.03 5.13 -23.08
C ALA A 340 -3.86 4.29 -24.05
N TYR A 341 -4.98 4.83 -24.53
CA TYR A 341 -5.82 4.14 -25.50
C TYR A 341 -5.16 4.01 -26.87
N SER A 342 -4.43 5.03 -27.35
CA SER A 342 -3.68 4.90 -28.61
C SER A 342 -2.58 3.86 -28.52
N LEU A 343 -1.85 3.79 -27.41
CA LEU A 343 -0.86 2.74 -27.15
C LEU A 343 -1.50 1.36 -27.14
N PHE A 344 -2.65 1.21 -26.49
CA PHE A 344 -3.40 -0.05 -26.54
C PHE A 344 -3.74 -0.46 -27.98
N LEU A 345 -4.17 0.47 -28.84
CA LEU A 345 -4.51 0.14 -30.23
C LEU A 345 -3.31 -0.32 -31.07
N GLU A 346 -2.08 0.04 -30.70
CA GLU A 346 -0.86 -0.43 -31.38
C GLU A 346 -0.54 -1.89 -31.04
N SER A 347 -0.85 -2.34 -29.82
CA SER A 347 -0.65 -3.74 -29.39
C SER A 347 -1.85 -4.23 -28.55
N PRO A 348 -3.01 -4.52 -29.19
CA PRO A 348 -4.25 -4.76 -28.44
C PRO A 348 -4.24 -6.04 -27.61
N LEU A 349 -3.57 -7.10 -28.08
CA LEU A 349 -3.61 -8.39 -27.40
C LEU A 349 -2.66 -8.45 -26.20
N TYR A 350 -1.42 -8.00 -26.40
CA TYR A 350 -0.33 -8.18 -25.44
C TYR A 350 0.07 -6.88 -24.72
N GLY A 351 -0.34 -5.72 -25.23
CA GLY A 351 0.12 -4.43 -24.74
C GLY A 351 1.60 -4.21 -25.02
N HIS A 352 2.19 -3.27 -24.28
CA HIS A 352 3.58 -2.85 -24.42
C HIS A 352 4.47 -3.32 -23.27
N GLY A 353 4.02 -4.23 -22.42
CA GLY A 353 4.76 -4.68 -21.23
C GLY A 353 4.73 -3.70 -20.07
N ILE A 354 5.22 -4.19 -18.92
CA ILE A 354 5.22 -3.46 -17.64
C ILE A 354 6.07 -2.19 -17.75
N ALA A 355 5.61 -1.08 -17.16
CA ALA A 355 6.33 0.19 -17.09
C ALA A 355 6.55 0.89 -18.43
N SER A 356 5.76 0.59 -19.46
CA SER A 356 5.88 1.21 -20.78
C SER A 356 5.58 2.72 -20.75
N PHE A 357 4.69 3.16 -19.86
CA PHE A 357 4.36 4.56 -19.64
C PHE A 357 5.56 5.44 -19.24
N GLU A 358 6.57 4.87 -18.57
CA GLU A 358 7.75 5.64 -18.18
C GLU A 358 8.62 6.08 -19.35
N VAL A 359 8.55 5.37 -20.47
CA VAL A 359 9.30 5.74 -21.69
C VAL A 359 8.78 7.05 -22.29
N LEU A 360 7.53 7.42 -21.99
CA LEU A 360 6.84 8.60 -22.52
C LEU A 360 7.23 9.90 -21.79
N GLY A 361 8.02 9.82 -20.73
CA GLY A 361 8.56 10.96 -20.01
C GLY A 361 7.87 11.28 -18.67
N PRO A 362 8.35 12.33 -17.95
CA PRO A 362 8.04 12.55 -16.54
C PRO A 362 6.56 12.89 -16.23
N GLY A 363 5.76 13.26 -17.23
CA GLY A 363 4.33 13.57 -17.10
C GLY A 363 3.37 12.41 -17.38
N TYR A 364 3.84 11.31 -17.99
CA TYR A 364 2.99 10.23 -18.51
C TYR A 364 3.22 8.90 -17.79
N ARG A 365 3.53 8.93 -16.48
CA ARG A 365 3.98 7.75 -15.71
C ARG A 365 2.92 6.67 -15.47
N GLU A 366 1.63 7.03 -15.52
CA GLU A 366 0.49 6.10 -15.48
C GLU A 366 -0.75 6.80 -16.06
N ALA A 367 -1.78 6.05 -16.46
CA ALA A 367 -3.02 6.62 -16.99
C ALA A 367 -3.99 7.17 -15.93
N HIS A 368 -3.55 7.23 -14.66
CA HIS A 368 -4.38 7.52 -13.49
C HIS A 368 -5.70 6.74 -13.48
N SER A 369 -5.64 5.50 -13.99
CA SER A 369 -6.74 4.57 -14.11
C SER A 369 -6.17 3.19 -14.36
N MET A 370 -6.51 2.24 -13.48
CA MET A 370 -6.11 0.85 -13.62
C MET A 370 -6.52 0.26 -14.97
N PHE A 371 -7.71 0.59 -15.47
CA PHE A 371 -8.20 0.07 -16.75
C PHE A 371 -7.33 0.51 -17.93
N PHE A 372 -7.14 1.82 -18.12
CA PHE A 372 -6.34 2.34 -19.22
C PHE A 372 -4.87 1.92 -19.12
N THR A 373 -4.34 1.85 -17.89
CA THR A 373 -2.95 1.44 -17.69
C THR A 373 -2.75 -0.04 -18.02
N MET A 374 -3.66 -0.91 -17.57
CA MET A 374 -3.60 -2.35 -17.89
C MET A 374 -3.81 -2.64 -19.37
N LEU A 375 -4.70 -1.91 -20.04
CA LEU A 375 -4.89 -2.08 -21.49
C LEU A 375 -3.62 -1.72 -22.26
N ALA A 376 -2.99 -0.59 -21.95
CA ALA A 376 -1.78 -0.17 -22.64
C ALA A 376 -0.57 -1.07 -22.32
N GLU A 377 -0.38 -1.46 -21.04
CA GLU A 377 0.77 -2.26 -20.63
C GLU A 377 0.61 -3.76 -20.89
N GLN A 378 -0.59 -4.31 -20.73
CA GLN A 378 -0.80 -5.76 -20.71
C GLN A 378 -1.82 -6.25 -21.74
N GLY A 379 -2.39 -5.34 -22.54
CA GLY A 379 -3.39 -5.65 -23.56
C GLY A 379 -4.65 -6.29 -22.99
N LEU A 380 -5.45 -6.88 -23.88
CA LEU A 380 -6.65 -7.61 -23.51
C LEU A 380 -6.33 -8.83 -22.65
N ILE A 381 -5.25 -9.56 -22.94
CA ILE A 381 -4.93 -10.81 -22.24
C ILE A 381 -4.67 -10.54 -20.76
N GLY A 382 -3.77 -9.61 -20.45
CA GLY A 382 -3.42 -9.32 -19.05
C GLY A 382 -4.55 -8.61 -18.32
N THR A 383 -5.27 -7.71 -19.01
CA THR A 383 -6.45 -7.05 -18.45
C THR A 383 -7.51 -8.08 -18.05
N LEU A 384 -7.93 -8.96 -18.96
CA LEU A 384 -8.92 -10.00 -18.67
C LEU A 384 -8.44 -10.95 -17.58
N TYR A 385 -7.16 -11.35 -17.62
CA TYR A 385 -6.56 -12.19 -16.58
C TYR A 385 -6.68 -11.54 -15.20
N LEU A 386 -6.27 -10.28 -15.06
CA LEU A 386 -6.29 -9.58 -13.79
C LEU A 386 -7.72 -9.37 -13.27
N TYR A 387 -8.67 -8.97 -14.12
CA TYR A 387 -10.07 -8.87 -13.71
C TYR A 387 -10.68 -10.22 -13.34
N ALA A 388 -10.29 -11.31 -13.98
CA ALA A 388 -10.73 -12.66 -13.59
C ALA A 388 -10.23 -13.02 -12.19
N VAL A 389 -8.97 -12.72 -11.87
CA VAL A 389 -8.39 -12.91 -10.52
C VAL A 389 -9.13 -12.05 -9.49
N LEU A 390 -9.37 -10.78 -9.81
CA LEU A 390 -10.10 -9.85 -8.93
C LEU A 390 -11.55 -10.29 -8.73
N LEU A 391 -12.22 -10.76 -9.77
CA LEU A 391 -13.59 -11.27 -9.70
C LEU A 391 -13.67 -12.53 -8.82
N ALA A 392 -12.69 -13.43 -8.93
CA ALA A 392 -12.60 -14.62 -8.07
C ALA A 392 -12.46 -14.22 -6.59
N LEU A 393 -11.60 -13.24 -6.27
CA LEU A 393 -11.49 -12.68 -4.93
C LEU A 393 -12.81 -12.04 -4.47
N GLY A 394 -13.45 -11.23 -5.32
CA GLY A 394 -14.71 -10.57 -5.02
C GLY A 394 -15.84 -11.57 -4.71
N ARG A 395 -15.91 -12.68 -5.46
CA ARG A 395 -16.86 -13.77 -5.19
C ARG A 395 -16.63 -14.39 -3.82
N GLN A 396 -15.38 -14.62 -3.43
CA GLN A 396 -15.03 -15.19 -2.14
C GLN A 396 -15.33 -14.21 -0.98
N LEU A 397 -15.06 -12.93 -1.17
CA LEU A 397 -15.42 -11.89 -0.20
C LEU A 397 -16.93 -11.74 -0.05
N LEU A 398 -17.69 -11.90 -1.13
CA LEU A 398 -19.15 -11.92 -1.09
C LEU A 398 -19.68 -13.12 -0.29
N GLN A 399 -19.08 -14.30 -0.47
CA GLN A 399 -19.42 -15.48 0.33
C GLN A 399 -19.16 -15.23 1.82
N MET A 400 -18.01 -14.64 2.16
CA MET A 400 -17.70 -14.25 3.54
C MET A 400 -18.66 -13.18 4.07
N ALA A 401 -19.05 -12.19 3.28
CA ALA A 401 -19.99 -11.16 3.69
C ALA A 401 -21.40 -11.71 3.99
N ARG A 402 -21.80 -12.80 3.31
CA ARG A 402 -23.07 -13.50 3.57
C ARG A 402 -23.10 -14.26 4.89
N VAL A 403 -21.94 -14.54 5.48
CA VAL A 403 -21.85 -15.20 6.80
C VAL A 403 -22.39 -14.28 7.91
N GLY A 404 -22.09 -12.99 7.83
CA GLY A 404 -22.39 -12.06 8.92
C GLY A 404 -22.13 -10.61 8.52
N THR A 405 -22.92 -9.71 9.11
CA THR A 405 -22.86 -8.26 8.84
C THR A 405 -21.49 -7.67 9.18
N GLU A 406 -20.77 -8.26 10.14
CA GLU A 406 -19.43 -7.84 10.55
C GLU A 406 -18.34 -8.08 9.49
N TYR A 407 -18.61 -8.85 8.42
CA TYR A 407 -17.66 -9.13 7.35
C TYR A 407 -17.90 -8.31 6.08
N TRP A 408 -19.02 -7.61 5.96
CA TRP A 408 -19.29 -6.67 4.86
C TRP A 408 -18.22 -5.60 4.66
N PRO A 409 -17.56 -5.05 5.70
CA PRO A 409 -16.49 -4.07 5.51
C PRO A 409 -15.36 -4.54 4.57
N PHE A 410 -15.08 -5.85 4.52
CA PHE A 410 -14.07 -6.39 3.61
C PHE A 410 -14.51 -6.35 2.14
N LEU A 411 -15.78 -6.64 1.85
CA LEU A 411 -16.32 -6.52 0.50
C LEU A 411 -16.41 -5.05 0.08
N MET A 412 -16.82 -4.16 0.99
CA MET A 412 -16.79 -2.71 0.75
C MET A 412 -15.38 -2.20 0.50
N ALA A 413 -14.38 -2.68 1.25
CA ALA A 413 -12.98 -2.31 1.05
C ALA A 413 -12.51 -2.70 -0.35
N PHE A 414 -12.86 -3.90 -0.81
CA PHE A 414 -12.53 -4.36 -2.15
C PHE A 414 -13.20 -3.49 -3.23
N GLY A 415 -14.50 -3.19 -3.10
CA GLY A 415 -15.21 -2.31 -4.03
C GLY A 415 -14.65 -0.88 -4.06
N ALA A 416 -14.39 -0.29 -2.89
CA ALA A 416 -13.78 1.02 -2.75
C ALA A 416 -12.35 1.05 -3.32
N TYR A 417 -11.57 -0.01 -3.11
CA TYR A 417 -10.23 -0.16 -3.68
C TYR A 417 -10.27 -0.20 -5.20
N LEU A 418 -11.18 -0.97 -5.81
CA LEU A 418 -11.34 -0.99 -7.27
C LEU A 418 -11.76 0.39 -7.80
N LEU A 419 -12.80 0.98 -7.22
CA LEU A 419 -13.26 2.31 -7.61
C LEU A 419 -12.15 3.34 -7.53
N PHE A 420 -11.37 3.31 -6.45
CA PHE A 420 -10.22 4.17 -6.24
C PHE A 420 -9.15 3.96 -7.32
N ASN A 421 -8.80 2.70 -7.62
CA ASN A 421 -7.81 2.37 -8.63
C ASN A 421 -8.21 2.79 -10.05
N HIS A 422 -9.52 2.76 -10.34
CA HIS A 422 -10.05 3.20 -11.63
C HIS A 422 -10.16 4.72 -11.76
N ALA A 423 -10.45 5.43 -10.67
CA ALA A 423 -10.74 6.86 -10.69
C ALA A 423 -9.53 7.75 -10.36
N VAL A 424 -8.60 7.28 -9.53
CA VAL A 424 -7.57 8.11 -8.91
C VAL A 424 -6.15 7.72 -9.35
N GLY A 425 -5.83 6.44 -9.49
CA GLY A 425 -4.51 5.94 -9.91
C GLY A 425 -4.31 4.46 -9.60
N THR A 426 -3.43 3.77 -10.33
CA THR A 426 -3.24 2.32 -10.21
C THR A 426 -2.06 1.95 -9.31
N VAL A 427 -2.26 0.91 -8.49
CA VAL A 427 -1.23 0.38 -7.56
C VAL A 427 -0.48 -0.83 -8.13
N PHE A 428 -0.86 -1.31 -9.31
CA PHE A 428 -0.31 -2.54 -9.91
C PHE A 428 0.86 -2.31 -10.87
N VAL A 429 1.36 -1.08 -11.01
CA VAL A 429 2.36 -0.73 -12.02
C VAL A 429 3.70 -0.46 -11.36
N ILE A 430 4.75 -1.16 -11.80
CA ILE A 430 6.11 -0.79 -11.41
C ILE A 430 6.48 0.48 -12.16
N ILE A 431 6.69 1.55 -11.41
CA ILE A 431 7.11 2.84 -11.92
C ILE A 431 8.61 2.91 -11.58
N PRO A 432 9.54 2.60 -12.51
CA PRO A 432 10.99 2.66 -12.30
C PRO A 432 11.47 3.90 -11.57
N SER A 433 10.85 5.06 -11.75
CA SER A 433 11.18 6.30 -11.04
C SER A 433 10.61 6.42 -9.61
N LYS A 434 9.54 5.67 -9.27
CA LYS A 434 8.91 5.66 -7.94
C LYS A 434 9.42 4.50 -7.07
N SER A 435 8.93 4.50 -5.83
CA SER A 435 9.20 3.43 -4.87
C SER A 435 8.62 2.09 -5.34
N LEU A 436 9.48 1.15 -5.76
CA LEU A 436 9.16 -0.28 -5.91
C LEU A 436 8.34 -0.85 -4.73
N THR A 437 8.63 -0.38 -3.52
CA THR A 437 8.08 -0.92 -2.27
C THR A 437 6.59 -0.69 -2.16
N VAL A 438 6.09 0.35 -2.83
CA VAL A 438 4.70 0.76 -2.84
C VAL A 438 3.86 -0.27 -3.64
N ASN A 439 4.37 -0.81 -4.74
CA ASN A 439 3.54 -1.67 -5.59
C ASN A 439 3.29 -3.09 -5.05
N CYS A 440 4.00 -3.51 -3.99
CA CYS A 440 3.82 -4.83 -3.40
C CYS A 440 2.84 -4.86 -2.19
N ILE A 441 2.55 -3.71 -1.56
CA ILE A 441 1.69 -3.65 -0.37
C ILE A 441 0.25 -4.04 -0.70
N ALA A 442 -0.34 -3.44 -1.74
CA ALA A 442 -1.74 -3.76 -2.08
C ALA A 442 -1.92 -5.22 -2.52
N PRO A 443 -1.09 -5.81 -3.40
CA PRO A 443 -1.18 -7.23 -3.71
C PRO A 443 -1.05 -8.13 -2.47
N LEU A 444 -0.11 -7.85 -1.55
CA LEU A 444 0.00 -8.61 -0.30
C LEU A 444 -1.24 -8.48 0.58
N LEU A 445 -1.88 -7.31 0.62
CA LEU A 445 -3.15 -7.12 1.33
C LEU A 445 -4.31 -7.85 0.65
N LEU A 446 -4.36 -7.91 -0.68
CA LEU A 446 -5.33 -8.73 -1.42
C LEU A 446 -5.12 -10.22 -1.13
N ILE A 447 -3.87 -10.68 -1.03
CA ILE A 447 -3.54 -12.06 -0.57
C ILE A 447 -4.03 -12.27 0.87
N CYS A 448 -3.85 -11.30 1.76
CA CYS A 448 -4.38 -11.35 3.12
C CYS A 448 -5.91 -11.47 3.12
N LEU A 449 -6.61 -10.68 2.30
CA LEU A 449 -8.08 -10.77 2.14
C LEU A 449 -8.53 -12.13 1.63
N TYR A 450 -7.82 -12.69 0.65
CA TYR A 450 -8.07 -14.02 0.12
C TYR A 450 -7.95 -15.09 1.21
N TYR A 451 -6.83 -15.15 1.93
CA TYR A 451 -6.63 -16.19 2.95
C TYR A 451 -7.49 -15.97 4.20
N TYR A 452 -7.78 -14.72 4.55
CA TYR A 452 -8.70 -14.38 5.64
C TYR A 452 -10.10 -14.91 5.35
N SER A 453 -10.65 -14.61 4.17
CA SER A 453 -11.97 -15.09 3.76
C SER A 453 -12.02 -16.61 3.63
N LYS A 454 -10.96 -17.23 3.06
CA LYS A 454 -10.86 -18.70 2.94
C LYS A 454 -10.91 -19.37 4.31
N SER A 455 -10.12 -18.88 5.27
CA SER A 455 -10.04 -19.42 6.62
C SER A 455 -11.37 -19.31 7.37
N LEU A 456 -12.11 -18.22 7.16
CA LEU A 456 -13.44 -18.07 7.76
C LEU A 456 -14.46 -19.03 7.14
N CYS A 457 -14.56 -19.09 5.81
CA CYS A 457 -15.51 -19.99 5.14
C CYS A 457 -15.25 -21.47 5.49
N GLN A 458 -13.99 -21.87 5.63
CA GLN A 458 -13.65 -23.25 6.03
C GLN A 458 -14.13 -23.59 7.45
N LYS A 459 -14.00 -22.67 8.41
CA LYS A 459 -14.48 -22.89 9.79
C LYS A 459 -16.00 -23.03 9.87
N LEU A 460 -16.71 -22.30 9.02
CA LEU A 460 -18.17 -22.30 9.05
C LEU A 460 -18.76 -23.49 8.31
N GLY A 461 -18.06 -24.00 7.29
CA GLY A 461 -18.45 -25.23 6.60
C GLY A 461 -18.10 -26.52 7.35
N SER A 462 -17.35 -26.46 8.45
CA SER A 462 -17.08 -27.61 9.33
C SER A 462 -18.05 -27.72 10.50
N ASP A 463 -18.83 -26.67 10.77
CA ASP A 463 -19.72 -26.56 11.94
C ASP A 463 -21.22 -26.74 11.57
N GLY A 464 -21.52 -27.06 10.31
CA GLY A 464 -22.86 -27.40 9.80
C GLY A 464 -22.83 -28.71 9.05
#